data_AF-A0ABD3J0X1-F1
#
_entry.id   AF-A0ABD3J0X1-F1
#
_cell.length_a   1.000
_cell.length_b   1.000
_cell.length_c   1.000
_cell.angle_alpha   90.00
_cell.angle_beta   90.00
_cell.angle_gamma   90.00
#
_symmetry.space_group_name_H-M   'P 1'
#
loop_
_entity.id
_entity.type
_entity.pdbx_description
1 polymer ?
#
loop_
_entity_poly.entity_id
_entity_poly.type
_entity_poly.pdbx_seq_one_letter_code
_entity_poly.pdbx_strand_id
1 'polypeptide(L)'
;MDKHIEMSYCRFKWFKVLVRNYLGVKLHLQFAMVTQLLDETKMTPADMAENLMPKSDDENEEAYLEGLIEALEKAKEDVRIHA
;
A
#
# COMPACT_ATOMS: atom_id res chain seq x y z
N MET A 1 0.44 -28.23 -10.98
CA MET A 1 1.48 -27.54 -10.20
C MET A 1 0.77 -26.51 -9.35
N ASP A 2 0.13 -26.93 -8.26
CA ASP A 2 -0.51 -26.01 -7.31
C ASP A 2 0.56 -25.52 -6.33
N LYS A 3 1.39 -24.59 -6.80
CA LYS A 3 2.23 -23.80 -5.90
C LYS A 3 1.30 -22.76 -5.29
N HIS A 4 0.62 -23.12 -4.20
CA HIS A 4 0.02 -22.14 -3.30
C HIS A 4 1.15 -21.30 -2.70
N ILE A 5 1.62 -20.30 -3.46
CA ILE A 5 2.39 -19.21 -2.89
C ILE A 5 1.38 -18.50 -2.01
N GLU A 6 1.49 -18.74 -0.71
CA GLU A 6 0.83 -17.90 0.28
C GLU A 6 1.37 -16.49 0.04
N MET A 7 0.63 -15.69 -0.73
CA MET A 7 0.94 -14.28 -0.93
C MET A 7 0.72 -13.62 0.42
N SER A 8 1.78 -13.65 1.22
CA SER A 8 1.82 -13.04 2.54
C SER A 8 1.41 -11.57 2.34
N TYR A 9 0.42 -11.12 3.11
CA TYR A 9 -0.08 -9.76 3.03
C TYR A 9 1.04 -8.73 3.02
N CYS A 10 0.81 -7.62 2.34
CA CYS A 10 1.82 -6.61 2.13
C CYS A 10 2.22 -5.99 3.47
N ARG A 11 3.43 -6.31 3.95
CA ARG A 11 4.01 -5.72 5.15
C ARG A 11 4.81 -4.48 4.77
N PHE A 12 5.11 -3.63 5.76
CA PHE A 12 5.90 -2.40 5.58
C PHE A 12 7.18 -2.56 4.75
N LYS A 13 7.85 -3.72 4.82
CA LYS A 13 9.05 -4.00 4.01
C LYS A 13 8.76 -4.00 2.50
N TRP A 14 7.63 -4.57 2.08
CA TRP A 14 7.20 -4.58 0.68
C TRP A 14 6.82 -3.17 0.21
N PHE A 15 6.04 -2.44 1.01
CA PHE A 15 5.71 -1.04 0.76
C PHE A 15 6.95 -0.18 0.48
N LYS A 16 7.99 -0.27 1.31
CA LYS A 16 9.24 0.48 1.09
C LYS A 16 9.91 0.17 -0.24
N VAL A 17 9.87 -1.09 -0.67
CA VAL A 17 10.45 -1.50 -1.96
C VAL A 17 9.65 -0.87 -3.11
N LEU A 18 8.33 -0.93 -3.05
CA LEU A 18 7.46 -0.38 -4.09
C LEU A 18 7.58 1.14 -4.18
N VAL A 19 7.49 1.87 -3.06
CA VAL A 19 7.64 3.34 -3.07
C VAL A 19 9.01 3.77 -3.59
N ARG A 20 10.08 3.06 -3.20
CA ARG A 20 11.40 3.36 -3.73
C ARG A 20 11.50 3.06 -5.24
N ASN A 21 10.85 2.00 -5.72
CA ASN A 21 10.93 1.59 -7.11
C ASN A 21 10.07 2.45 -8.04
N TYR A 22 8.87 2.83 -7.61
CA TYR A 22 7.93 3.63 -8.42
C TYR A 22 8.13 5.13 -8.25
N LEU A 23 8.38 5.60 -7.03
CA LEU A 23 8.40 7.02 -6.70
C LEU A 23 9.81 7.54 -6.40
N GLY A 24 10.81 6.67 -6.21
CA GLY A 24 12.17 7.08 -5.85
C GLY A 24 12.31 7.61 -4.41
N VAL A 25 11.24 7.61 -3.62
CA VAL A 25 11.20 8.17 -2.26
C VAL A 25 11.76 7.18 -1.23
N LYS A 26 12.63 7.66 -0.33
CA LYS A 26 13.22 6.84 0.75
C LYS A 26 12.50 6.97 2.09
N LEU A 27 12.02 8.16 2.43
CA LEU A 27 11.40 8.50 3.71
C LEU A 27 10.37 9.60 3.47
N HIS A 28 9.15 9.39 3.96
CA HIS A 28 8.08 10.37 3.93
C HIS A 28 7.35 10.36 5.27
N LEU A 29 6.79 11.50 5.70
CA LEU A 29 6.05 11.59 6.98
C LEU A 29 4.88 10.61 7.03
N GLN A 30 4.22 10.42 5.88
CA GLN A 30 3.09 9.51 5.71
C GLN A 30 3.45 8.02 5.84
N PHE A 31 4.75 7.64 5.80
CA PHE A 31 5.14 6.22 5.94
C PHE A 31 4.76 5.65 7.31
N ALA A 32 4.80 6.46 8.36
CA ALA A 32 4.39 6.02 9.69
C ALA A 32 2.90 5.65 9.72
N MET A 33 2.05 6.48 9.11
CA MET A 33 0.61 6.24 9.00
C MET A 33 0.31 4.99 8.15
N VAL A 34 0.95 4.89 6.98
CA VAL A 34 0.82 3.71 6.10
C VAL A 34 1.24 2.43 6.82
N THR A 35 2.30 2.47 7.64
CA THR A 35 2.74 1.30 8.43
C THR A 35 1.67 0.83 9.39
N GLN A 36 1.07 1.75 10.16
CA GLN A 36 0.03 1.42 11.12
C GLN A 36 -1.20 0.83 10.42
N LEU A 37 -1.62 1.44 9.32
CA LEU A 37 -2.75 0.94 8.54
C LEU A 37 -2.47 -0.43 7.91
N LEU A 38 -1.24 -0.70 7.45
CA LEU A 38 -0.87 -2.01 6.90
C LEU A 38 -0.85 -3.13 7.94
N ASP A 39 -0.60 -2.82 9.21
CA ASP A 39 -0.68 -3.81 10.29
C ASP A 39 -2.13 -4.16 10.65
N GLU A 40 -3.07 -3.25 10.39
CA GLU A 40 -4.50 -3.42 10.67
C GLU A 40 -5.31 -3.92 9.45
N THR A 41 -4.71 -3.93 8.27
CA THR A 41 -5.37 -4.28 7.00
C THR A 41 -4.72 -5.49 6.34
N LYS A 42 -5.48 -6.15 5.46
CA LYS A 42 -5.03 -7.30 4.69
C LYS A 42 -4.93 -6.93 3.20
N MET A 43 -4.09 -5.95 2.89
CA MET A 43 -3.85 -5.51 1.51
C MET A 43 -2.90 -6.48 0.79
N THR A 44 -3.19 -6.82 -0.47
CA THR A 44 -2.30 -7.67 -1.27
C THR A 44 -1.19 -6.84 -1.94
N PRO A 45 -0.07 -7.47 -2.35
CA PRO A 45 0.96 -6.79 -3.13
C PRO A 45 0.46 -6.19 -4.45
N ALA A 46 -0.54 -6.81 -5.10
CA ALA A 46 -1.13 -6.30 -6.33
C ALA A 46 -1.89 -5.00 -6.08
N ASP A 47 -2.78 -4.99 -5.07
CA ASP A 47 -3.56 -3.80 -4.73
C ASP A 47 -2.65 -2.64 -4.32
N MET A 48 -1.59 -2.92 -3.56
CA MET A 48 -0.63 -1.89 -3.15
C MET A 48 0.14 -1.32 -4.36
N ALA A 49 0.56 -2.17 -5.29
CA ALA A 49 1.24 -1.71 -6.49
C ALA A 49 0.31 -0.84 -7.36
N GLU A 50 -0.96 -1.21 -7.48
CA GLU A 50 -1.96 -0.42 -8.22
C GLU A 50 -2.14 0.98 -7.65
N ASN A 51 -2.14 1.14 -6.32
CA ASN A 51 -2.26 2.45 -5.68
C ASN A 51 -0.98 3.29 -5.78
N LEU A 52 0.19 2.67 -5.97
CA LEU A 52 1.48 3.33 -6.09
C LEU A 52 1.93 3.55 -7.55
N MET A 53 1.17 3.04 -8.52
CA MET A 53 1.48 3.21 -9.93
C MET A 53 1.13 4.63 -10.39
N PRO A 54 2.04 5.31 -11.11
CA PRO A 54 1.74 6.59 -11.74
C PRO A 54 0.53 6.50 -12.67
N LYS A 55 -0.53 7.29 -12.40
CA LYS A 55 -1.70 7.36 -13.29
C LYS A 55 -1.54 8.48 -14.32
N SER A 56 -0.71 9.48 -14.01
CA SER A 56 -0.30 10.54 -14.93
C SER A 56 1.09 11.07 -14.59
N ASP A 57 1.71 11.79 -15.53
CA ASP A 57 3.02 12.43 -15.33
C ASP A 57 2.94 13.69 -14.42
N ASP A 58 1.73 14.18 -14.14
CA ASP A 58 1.49 15.40 -13.34
C ASP A 58 1.28 15.09 -11.83
N GLU A 59 1.14 13.83 -11.46
CA GLU A 59 0.95 13.41 -10.07
C GLU A 59 2.28 13.32 -9.33
N ASN A 60 2.31 13.84 -8.10
CA ASN A 60 3.50 13.81 -7.24
C ASN A 60 3.44 12.63 -6.25
N GLU A 61 4.57 12.36 -5.60
CA GLU A 61 4.70 11.33 -4.55
C GLU A 61 3.66 11.44 -3.42
N GLU A 62 3.22 12.65 -3.07
CA GLU A 62 2.18 12.87 -2.07
C GLU A 62 0.82 12.34 -2.53
N ALA A 63 0.42 12.59 -3.78
CA ALA A 63 -0.85 12.13 -4.33
C ALA A 63 -0.96 10.59 -4.33
N TYR A 64 0.13 9.88 -4.66
CA TYR A 64 0.15 8.42 -4.62
C TYR A 64 0.07 7.87 -3.19
N LEU A 65 0.72 8.53 -2.23
CA LEU A 65 0.68 8.13 -0.83
C LEU A 65 -0.69 8.42 -0.20
N GLU A 66 -1.34 9.53 -0.56
CA GLU A 66 -2.71 9.82 -0.15
C GLU A 66 -3.69 8.78 -0.69
N GLY A 67 -3.63 8.46 -1.98
CA GLY A 67 -4.48 7.41 -2.57
C GLY A 67 -4.30 6.05 -1.89
N LEU A 68 -3.06 5.67 -1.56
CA LEU A 68 -2.79 4.45 -0.80
C LEU A 68 -3.38 4.50 0.62
N ILE A 69 -3.30 5.64 1.31
CA ILE A 69 -3.89 5.81 2.65
C ILE A 69 -5.41 5.64 2.57
N GLU A 70 -6.08 6.28 1.63
CA GLU A 70 -7.53 6.14 1.45
C GLU A 70 -7.93 4.69 1.17
N ALA A 71 -7.19 3.98 0.32
CA ALA A 71 -7.44 2.57 0.04
C ALA A 71 -7.27 1.69 1.29
N LEU A 72 -6.27 1.98 2.12
CA LEU A 72 -6.02 1.27 3.38
C LEU A 72 -7.09 1.58 4.43
N GLU A 73 -7.52 2.83 4.56
CA GLU A 73 -8.61 3.20 5.48
C GLU A 73 -9.92 2.52 5.09
N LYS A 74 -10.22 2.45 3.79
CA LYS A 74 -11.38 1.72 3.28
C LYS A 74 -11.27 0.22 3.57
N ALA A 75 -10.12 -0.39 3.30
CA ALA A 75 -9.89 -1.80 3.60
C ALA A 75 -10.02 -2.10 5.10
N LYS A 76 -9.60 -1.17 5.97
CA LYS A 76 -9.75 -1.28 7.42
C LYS A 76 -11.21 -1.22 7.83
N GLU A 77 -11.98 -0.29 7.27
CA GLU A 77 -13.41 -0.19 7.58
C GLU A 77 -14.20 -1.40 7.09
N ASP A 78 -13.89 -1.92 5.90
CA ASP A 78 -14.50 -3.15 5.39
C ASP A 78 -14.25 -4.35 6.32
N VAL A 79 -13.04 -4.47 6.88
CA VAL A 79 -12.73 -5.50 7.88
C VAL A 79 -13.56 -5.30 9.15
N ARG A 80 -13.78 -4.06 9.62
CA ARG A 80 -14.58 -3.77 10.81
C ARG A 80 -16.07 -4.04 10.63
N ILE A 81 -16.60 -3.80 9.43
CA ILE A 81 -18.02 -4.06 9.11
C ILE A 81 -18.30 -5.56 9.00
N HIS A 82 -17.30 -6.36 8.61
CA HIS A 82 -17.42 -7.82 8.42
C HIS A 82 -16.83 -8.67 9.56
N ALA A 83 -16.41 -8.05 10.68
CA ALA A 83 -15.87 -8.73 11.88
C ALA A 83 -16.97 -9.06 12.91
#